data_AF-A0A968E8K6-F1
#
_entry.id   AF-A0A968E8K6-F1
#
_cell.length_a   1.000
_cell.length_b   1.000
_cell.length_c   1.000
_cell.angle_alpha   90.00
_cell.angle_beta   90.00
_cell.angle_gamma   90.00
#
_symmetry.space_group_name_H-M   'P 1'
#
loop_
_entity.id
_entity.type
_entity.pdbx_description
1 polymer ?
#
loop_
_entity_poly.entity_id
_entity_poly.type
_entity_poly.pdbx_seq_one_letter_code
_entity_poly.pdbx_strand_id
1 'polypeptide(L)'
;MLSGEDKVLMAMYWENGNSLRQISKLAGVSRAIIARRISNLTKRLMDGRYVECLRCRDKFTHREMAIAKDYFLHGVSMKKIAETRHLSFYKVRKSLEKIRKLIATKGAGSSECKLTD
;
A
#
# COMPACT_ATOMS: atom_id res chain seq x y z
N MET A 1 -3.26 -6.96 -3.44
CA MET A 1 -2.54 -5.65 -3.50
C MET A 1 -3.39 -4.58 -2.85
N LEU A 2 -4.55 -4.22 -3.42
CA LEU A 2 -5.63 -3.54 -2.70
C LEU A 2 -6.53 -4.58 -2.02
N SER A 3 -7.15 -4.25 -0.89
CA SER A 3 -8.09 -5.13 -0.19
C SER A 3 -9.26 -4.35 0.38
N GLY A 4 -10.40 -5.02 0.54
CA GLY A 4 -11.57 -4.42 1.16
C GLY A 4 -12.05 -3.18 0.40
N GLU A 5 -12.40 -2.15 1.14
CA GLU A 5 -12.96 -0.90 0.63
C GLU A 5 -12.11 -0.23 -0.45
N ASP A 6 -10.78 -0.20 -0.30
CA ASP A 6 -9.92 0.48 -1.27
C ASP A 6 -9.96 -0.20 -2.64
N LYS A 7 -10.10 -1.54 -2.68
CA LYS A 7 -10.23 -2.27 -3.95
C LYS A 7 -11.55 -1.92 -4.64
N VAL A 8 -12.65 -1.94 -3.87
CA VAL A 8 -13.99 -1.63 -4.38
C VAL A 8 -14.05 -0.19 -4.88
N LEU A 9 -13.51 0.75 -4.10
CA LEU A 9 -13.46 2.17 -4.47
C LEU A 9 -12.73 2.38 -5.80
N MET A 10 -11.59 1.73 -5.96
CA MET A 10 -10.78 1.86 -7.17
C MET A 10 -11.40 1.19 -8.40
N ALA A 11 -12.04 0.03 -8.23
CA ALA A 11 -12.81 -0.61 -9.29
C ALA A 11 -14.00 0.27 -9.71
N MET A 12 -14.74 0.85 -8.76
CA MET A 12 -15.84 1.77 -9.06
C MET A 12 -15.38 2.97 -9.89
N TYR A 13 -14.22 3.54 -9.55
CA TYR A 13 -13.71 4.73 -10.22
C TYR A 13 -13.08 4.45 -11.59
N TRP A 14 -12.19 3.45 -11.70
CA TRP A 14 -11.44 3.19 -12.94
C TRP A 14 -12.09 2.17 -13.87
N GLU A 15 -12.62 1.07 -13.33
CA GLU A 15 -13.18 -0.01 -14.17
C GLU A 15 -14.60 0.33 -14.61
N ASN A 16 -15.41 0.85 -13.69
CA ASN A 16 -16.82 1.12 -13.94
C ASN A 16 -17.10 2.59 -14.32
N GLY A 17 -16.08 3.45 -14.33
CA GLY A 17 -16.21 4.86 -14.73
C GLY A 17 -17.16 5.70 -13.85
N ASN A 18 -17.41 5.29 -12.60
CA ASN A 18 -18.34 6.03 -11.73
C ASN A 18 -17.76 7.41 -11.38
N SER A 19 -18.61 8.42 -11.44
CA SER A 19 -18.24 9.76 -10.98
C SER A 19 -18.04 9.80 -9.47
N LEU A 20 -17.19 10.72 -9.00
CA LEU A 20 -17.00 11.00 -7.57
C LEU A 20 -18.32 11.29 -6.85
N ARG A 21 -19.29 11.88 -7.54
CA ARG A 21 -20.64 12.14 -7.01
C ARG A 21 -21.39 10.84 -6.73
N GLN A 22 -21.43 9.90 -7.67
CA GLN A 22 -22.10 8.60 -7.49
C GLN A 22 -21.46 7.81 -6.35
N ILE A 23 -20.12 7.76 -6.32
CA ILE A 23 -19.37 7.07 -5.27
C ILE A 23 -19.64 7.72 -3.91
N SER A 24 -19.62 9.04 -3.81
CA SER A 24 -19.88 9.76 -2.56
C SER A 24 -21.28 9.49 -1.99
N LYS A 25 -22.29 9.42 -2.87
CA LYS A 25 -23.67 9.13 -2.47
C LYS A 25 -23.81 7.69 -1.95
N LEU A 26 -23.15 6.73 -2.60
CA LEU A 26 -23.20 5.33 -2.22
C LEU A 26 -22.41 5.05 -0.92
N ALA A 27 -21.27 5.70 -0.74
CA ALA A 27 -20.40 5.50 0.42
C ALA A 27 -20.77 6.37 1.63
N GLY A 28 -21.73 7.30 1.51
CA GLY A 28 -22.16 8.18 2.61
C GLY A 28 -21.07 9.16 3.08
N VAL A 29 -20.06 9.44 2.25
CA VAL A 29 -18.94 10.34 2.57
C VAL A 29 -18.81 11.44 1.52
N SER A 30 -18.18 12.56 1.87
CA SER A 30 -18.09 13.70 0.96
C SER A 30 -17.23 13.40 -0.28
N ARG A 31 -17.54 14.07 -1.40
CA ARG A 31 -16.77 13.99 -2.66
C ARG A 31 -15.29 14.30 -2.45
N ALA A 32 -14.97 15.28 -1.61
CA ALA A 32 -13.60 15.67 -1.31
C ALA A 32 -12.82 14.54 -0.60
N ILE A 33 -13.46 13.79 0.30
CA ILE A 33 -12.85 12.64 0.97
C ILE A 33 -12.54 11.54 -0.06
N ILE A 34 -13.51 11.21 -0.92
CA ILE A 34 -13.34 10.21 -1.98
C ILE A 34 -12.21 10.60 -2.94
N ALA A 35 -12.23 11.84 -3.44
CA ALA A 35 -11.20 12.35 -4.35
C ALA A 35 -9.79 12.27 -3.71
N ARG A 36 -9.68 12.67 -2.44
CA ARG A 36 -8.41 12.60 -1.70
C ARG A 36 -7.96 11.15 -1.49
N ARG A 37 -8.87 10.23 -1.17
CA ARG A 37 -8.57 8.80 -0.99
C ARG A 37 -8.05 8.18 -2.29
N ILE A 38 -8.74 8.44 -3.40
CA ILE A 38 -8.32 7.98 -4.74
C ILE A 38 -6.93 8.55 -5.07
N SER A 39 -6.78 9.87 -5.04
CA SER A 39 -5.51 10.54 -5.38
C SER A 39 -4.31 10.03 -4.57
N ASN A 40 -4.48 9.87 -3.26
CA ASN A 40 -3.41 9.36 -2.38
C ASN A 40 -3.02 7.92 -2.70
N LEU A 41 -4.00 7.05 -2.94
CA LEU A 41 -3.76 5.67 -3.32
C LEU A 41 -3.07 5.60 -4.69
N THR A 42 -3.56 6.32 -5.70
CA THR A 42 -2.93 6.39 -7.03
C THR A 42 -1.48 6.82 -6.92
N LYS A 43 -1.21 7.92 -6.21
CA LYS A 43 0.14 8.46 -6.03
C LYS A 43 1.08 7.44 -5.40
N ARG A 44 0.62 6.70 -4.39
CA ARG A 44 1.44 5.70 -3.68
C ARG A 44 1.63 4.41 -4.46
N LEU A 45 0.65 4.04 -5.27
CA LEU A 45 0.78 2.95 -6.22
C LEU A 45 1.82 3.28 -7.29
N MET A 46 1.80 4.51 -7.81
CA MET A 46 2.78 5.01 -8.79
C MET A 46 4.19 5.18 -8.21
N ASP A 47 4.31 5.54 -6.92
CA ASP A 47 5.60 5.61 -6.21
C ASP A 47 6.31 4.24 -6.14
N GLY A 48 5.59 3.13 -6.33
CA GLY A 48 6.18 1.82 -6.59
C GLY A 48 6.77 1.11 -5.37
N ARG A 49 7.02 1.79 -4.24
CA ARG A 49 7.66 1.17 -3.06
C ARG A 49 6.90 -0.04 -2.51
N TYR A 50 5.57 0.01 -2.50
CA TYR A 50 4.78 -1.16 -2.09
C TYR A 50 4.77 -2.26 -3.16
N VAL A 51 4.86 -1.90 -4.45
CA VAL A 51 4.97 -2.87 -5.55
C VAL A 51 6.30 -3.62 -5.46
N GLU A 52 7.40 -2.94 -5.13
CA GLU A 52 8.68 -3.61 -4.86
C GLU A 52 8.61 -4.58 -3.69
N CYS A 53 7.86 -4.22 -2.63
CA CYS A 53 7.62 -5.14 -1.52
C CYS A 53 6.85 -6.39 -1.99
N LEU A 54 5.91 -6.25 -2.92
CA LEU A 54 5.16 -7.39 -3.48
C LEU A 54 6.04 -8.27 -4.37
N ARG A 55 6.97 -7.69 -5.15
CA ARG A 55 7.92 -8.45 -5.97
C ARG A 55 8.87 -9.31 -5.14
N CYS A 56 9.18 -8.88 -3.91
CA CYS A 56 10.04 -9.61 -2.97
C CYS A 56 9.25 -10.20 -1.78
N ARG A 57 7.96 -10.54 -1.99
CA ARG A 57 7.05 -10.95 -0.91
C ARG A 57 7.57 -12.16 -0.12
N ASP A 58 8.24 -13.08 -0.79
CA ASP A 58 8.90 -14.27 -0.23
C ASP A 58 9.96 -13.94 0.83
N LYS A 59 10.57 -12.76 0.76
CA LYS A 59 11.62 -12.31 1.68
C LYS A 59 11.09 -11.63 2.94
N PHE A 60 9.78 -11.43 3.02
CA PHE A 60 9.13 -10.74 4.12
C PHE A 60 8.21 -11.67 4.90
N THR A 61 8.25 -11.56 6.22
CA THR A 61 7.24 -12.18 7.06
C THR A 61 5.87 -11.55 6.80
N HIS A 62 4.80 -12.27 7.12
CA HIS A 62 3.43 -11.73 7.03
C HIS A 62 3.29 -10.40 7.80
N ARG A 63 3.94 -10.29 8.96
CA ARG A 63 3.93 -9.08 9.79
C ARG A 63 4.64 -7.91 9.12
N GLU A 64 5.78 -8.15 8.50
CA GLU A 64 6.52 -7.12 7.74
C GLU A 64 5.73 -6.66 6.52
N MET A 65 5.09 -7.56 5.78
CA MET A 65 4.20 -7.21 4.67
C MET A 65 3.03 -6.34 5.13
N ALA A 66 2.48 -6.64 6.30
CA ALA A 66 1.37 -5.88 6.85
C ALA A 66 1.80 -4.48 7.31
N ILE A 67 3.01 -4.34 7.87
CA ILE A 67 3.63 -3.04 8.20
C ILE A 67 3.93 -2.25 6.92
N ALA A 68 4.50 -2.91 5.90
CA ALA A 68 4.82 -2.30 4.61
C ALA A 68 3.56 -1.75 3.93
N LYS A 69 2.45 -2.51 3.98
CA LYS A 69 1.15 -2.09 3.44
C LYS A 69 0.64 -0.84 4.16
N ASP A 70 0.61 -0.83 5.48
CA ASP A 70 0.11 0.33 6.22
C ASP A 70 0.97 1.57 5.97
N TYR A 71 2.28 1.41 5.87
CA TYR A 71 3.20 2.52 5.71
C TYR A 71 3.25 3.04 4.27
N PHE A 72 3.52 2.18 3.29
CA PHE A 72 3.73 2.61 1.90
C PHE A 72 2.43 2.80 1.12
N LEU A 73 1.41 1.96 1.35
CA LEU A 73 0.14 2.05 0.62
C LEU A 73 -0.85 2.94 1.36
N HIS A 74 -1.10 2.69 2.65
CA HIS A 74 -2.08 3.47 3.42
C HIS A 74 -1.49 4.74 4.05
N GLY A 75 -0.16 4.91 4.07
CA GLY A 75 0.51 6.10 4.59
C GLY A 75 0.20 6.38 6.06
N VAL A 76 -0.04 5.32 6.82
CA VAL A 76 -0.24 5.37 8.25
C VAL A 76 1.11 5.65 8.90
N SER A 77 1.13 6.56 9.88
CA SER A 77 2.35 6.89 10.60
C SER A 77 2.88 5.68 11.40
N MET A 78 4.19 5.62 11.62
CA MET A 78 4.79 4.52 12.40
C MET A 78 4.18 4.39 13.80
N LYS A 79 3.87 5.53 14.44
CA LYS A 79 3.17 5.57 15.74
C LYS A 79 1.80 4.89 15.64
N LYS A 80 1.01 5.25 14.63
CA LYS A 80 -0.33 4.66 14.47
C LYS A 80 -0.26 3.18 14.08
N ILE A 81 0.74 2.76 13.30
CA ILE A 81 0.98 1.33 13.02
C ILE A 81 1.32 0.58 14.30
N ALA A 82 2.18 1.15 15.15
CA ALA A 82 2.56 0.56 16.43
C ALA A 82 1.33 0.33 17.31
N GLU A 83 0.46 1.33 17.43
CA GLU A 83 -0.81 1.23 18.15
C GLU A 83 -1.73 0.15 17.54
N THR A 84 -2.06 0.25 16.25
CA THR A 84 -3.03 -0.63 15.57
C THR A 84 -2.56 -2.09 15.51
N ARG A 85 -1.24 -2.35 15.46
CA ARG A 85 -0.68 -3.71 15.36
C ARG A 85 -0.16 -4.25 16.69
N HIS A 86 -0.39 -3.54 17.80
CA HIS A 86 0.11 -3.89 19.13
C HIS A 86 1.61 -4.19 19.12
N LEU A 87 2.37 -3.28 18.52
CA LEU A 87 3.82 -3.34 18.38
C LEU A 87 4.47 -2.16 19.09
N SER A 88 5.73 -2.32 19.52
CA SER A 88 6.50 -1.16 19.93
C SER A 88 6.90 -0.32 18.70
N PHE A 89 7.00 1.00 18.88
CA PHE A 89 7.49 1.91 17.86
C PHE A 89 8.85 1.44 17.29
N TYR A 90 9.75 0.97 18.16
CA TYR A 90 11.04 0.42 17.79
C TYR A 90 10.91 -0.78 16.83
N LYS A 91 10.00 -1.73 17.11
CA LYS A 91 9.79 -2.88 16.22
C LYS A 91 9.29 -2.44 14.84
N VAL A 92 8.35 -1.50 14.78
CA VAL A 92 7.86 -0.95 13.51
C VAL A 92 8.99 -0.28 12.73
N ARG A 93 9.79 0.57 13.39
CA ARG A 93 10.94 1.23 12.79
C ARG A 93 11.96 0.21 12.24
N LYS A 94 12.34 -0.77 13.05
CA LYS A 94 13.32 -1.81 12.67
C LYS A 94 12.83 -2.65 11.48
N SER A 95 11.55 -3.02 11.48
CA SER A 95 10.94 -3.70 10.32
C SER A 95 10.99 -2.83 9.07
N LEU A 96 10.66 -1.54 9.16
CA LEU A 96 10.72 -0.62 8.01
C LEU A 96 12.14 -0.40 7.50
N GLU A 97 13.13 -0.31 8.38
CA GLU A 97 14.54 -0.23 8.00
C GLU A 97 14.99 -1.47 7.23
N LYS A 98 14.61 -2.67 7.71
CA LYS A 98 14.87 -3.93 6.99
C LYS A 98 14.19 -3.95 5.61
N ILE A 99 12.91 -3.57 5.55
CA ILE A 99 12.15 -3.52 4.29
C ILE A 99 12.82 -2.55 3.30
N ARG A 100 13.17 -1.34 3.74
CA ARG A 100 13.85 -0.33 2.93
C ARG A 100 15.18 -0.83 2.36
N LYS A 101 15.98 -1.52 3.17
CA LYS A 101 17.24 -2.13 2.71
C LYS A 101 16.97 -3.16 1.61
N LEU A 102 16.02 -4.08 1.82
CA LEU A 102 15.72 -5.13 0.84
C LEU A 102 15.19 -4.60 -0.50
N ILE A 103 14.33 -3.56 -0.48
CA ILE A 103 13.85 -2.95 -1.73
C ILE A 103 14.93 -2.13 -2.43
N ALA A 104 15.82 -1.45 -1.69
CA ALA A 104 16.89 -0.64 -2.26
C ALA A 104 17.93 -1.51 -2.99
N THR A 105 18.30 -2.66 -2.43
CA THR A 105 19.26 -3.59 -3.05
C THR A 105 18.75 -4.18 -4.37
N LYS A 106 17.42 -4.31 -4.55
CA LYS A 106 16.83 -4.85 -5.78
C LYS A 106 16.45 -3.79 -6.82
N GLY A 107 16.15 -2.57 -6.39
CA GLY A 107 15.91 -1.44 -7.30
C GLY A 107 17.09 -1.13 -8.22
N ALA A 108 18.32 -1.45 -7.81
CA ALA A 108 19.54 -1.28 -8.60
C ALA A 108 19.81 -2.41 -9.63
N GLY A 109 19.01 -3.48 -9.65
CA GLY A 109 19.28 -4.69 -10.44
C GLY A 109 18.04 -5.26 -11.14
N SER A 110 17.18 -4.40 -11.69
CA SER A 110 15.98 -4.85 -12.42
C SER A 110 16.34 -5.25 -13.85
N SER A 111 16.91 -6.44 -14.02
CA SER A 111 16.74 -7.30 -15.20
C SER A 111 16.87 -8.75 -14.74
N GLU A 112 15.90 -9.58 -15.14
CA GLU A 112 15.81 -11.03 -14.96
C GLU A 112 15.31 -11.56 -13.59
N CYS A 113 14.00 -11.80 -13.52
CA CYS A 113 13.49 -13.08 -13.03
C CYS A 113 12.88 -13.79 -14.22
N LYS A 114 13.69 -14.64 -14.87
CA LYS A 114 13.21 -15.62 -15.85
C LYS A 114 12.31 -16.60 -15.13
N LEU A 115 11.18 -16.93 -15.78
CA LEU A 115 10.36 -18.07 -15.43
C LEU A 115 11.17 -19.35 -15.67
N THR A 116 11.22 -20.21 -14.65
CA THR A 116 11.38 -21.66 -14.72
C THR A 116 10.20 -22.16 -13.88
N ASP A 117 9.26 -22.98 -14.36
CA ASP A 117 9.33 -24.09 -15.30
C ASP A 117 8.15 -24.12 -16.29
#